data_AF-A0A8H5KH05-F1
#
_entry.id   AF-A0A8H5KH05-F1
#
_cell.length_a   1.000
_cell.length_b   1.000
_cell.length_c   1.000
_cell.angle_alpha   90.00
_cell.angle_beta   90.00
_cell.angle_gamma   90.00
#
_symmetry.space_group_name_H-M   'P 1'
#
loop_
_entity.id
_entity.type
_entity.pdbx_description
1 polymer ?
#
loop_
_entity_poly.entity_id
_entity_poly.type
_entity_poly.pdbx_seq_one_letter_code
_entity_poly.pdbx_strand_id
1 'polypeptide(L)'
;MMSEDPPDPSSYDACYIDSRRKFISLYLEYAGSDAVAKWDDCLKMAFEQVMKSLGGTRQVSHDWLEYEADRVAWKKLFSEIATEAVEWPFTIPSKFDAPSKIADGISPTYQNWRLARGLRICDVGHQAPHQTPEVPSLVQRNKVWKNDPDYPRETVAPITGPFQIALPLWIDLYNLIFGENNQLLEEINNEIVPPHLEISWIDGDKDCMTLVVGFNRTTCVNPGSEGIEDSIRYLWQSVVDWAIEAYNGGTMSLATFLRVRKAMPVAHSSSYYSSQGLTSFTSSAYAEVQSEPMYSIRKAHEKRNFIAECRAEILEIVEKPLAEAKTELSRWVLRGYSSEVDERVQVAREIWVSSTTDERTIQEALIWSWGPHDMATISAENPSVEDDSSTDE
;
A
#
# COMPACT_ATOMS: atom_id res chain seq x y z
N MET A 1 15.70 -6.35 -41.12
CA MET A 1 16.59 -5.23 -41.50
C MET A 1 17.23 -4.78 -40.20
N MET A 2 18.53 -5.00 -40.02
CA MET A 2 19.24 -4.39 -38.89
C MET A 2 19.45 -2.90 -39.22
N SER A 3 19.17 -2.02 -38.26
CA SER A 3 19.48 -0.59 -38.36
C SER A 3 20.97 -0.41 -38.58
N GLU A 4 21.39 0.44 -39.53
CA GLU A 4 22.81 0.75 -39.75
C GLU A 4 23.39 1.61 -38.63
N ASP A 5 22.54 2.38 -37.93
CA ASP A 5 22.92 3.27 -36.85
C ASP A 5 22.43 2.76 -35.48
N PRO A 6 23.20 2.98 -34.39
CA PRO A 6 22.78 2.66 -33.04
C PRO A 6 21.58 3.55 -32.62
N PRO A 7 20.66 3.05 -31.77
CA PRO A 7 19.56 3.86 -31.27
C PRO A 7 20.07 5.07 -30.48
N ASP A 8 19.41 6.21 -30.65
CA ASP A 8 19.74 7.44 -29.90
C ASP A 8 19.19 7.37 -28.46
N PRO A 9 20.04 7.38 -27.42
CA PRO A 9 19.60 7.32 -26.04
C PRO A 9 18.79 8.55 -25.59
N SER A 10 18.92 9.71 -26.25
CA SER A 10 18.20 10.94 -25.87
C SER A 10 16.68 10.84 -26.07
N SER A 11 16.23 9.88 -26.87
CA SER A 11 14.82 9.58 -27.11
C SER A 11 14.20 8.70 -26.02
N TYR A 12 14.97 8.30 -25.00
CA TYR A 12 14.53 7.40 -23.93
C TYR A 12 14.73 8.06 -22.57
N ASP A 13 13.72 7.92 -21.72
CA ASP A 13 13.77 8.46 -20.37
C ASP A 13 14.38 7.41 -19.44
N ALA A 14 15.53 7.77 -18.86
CA ALA A 14 16.29 6.93 -17.95
C ALA A 14 15.51 6.50 -16.69
N CYS A 15 14.51 7.30 -16.29
CA CYS A 15 13.73 7.07 -15.07
C CYS A 15 12.79 5.88 -15.21
N TYR A 16 12.22 5.71 -16.40
CA TYR A 16 11.23 4.66 -16.65
C TYR A 16 11.92 3.38 -17.10
N ILE A 17 11.76 2.32 -16.31
CA ILE A 17 12.35 0.99 -16.56
C ILE A 17 12.02 0.51 -17.99
N ASP A 18 10.77 0.64 -18.41
CA ASP A 18 10.33 0.20 -19.74
C ASP A 18 10.99 1.00 -20.87
N SER A 19 11.15 2.31 -20.69
CA SER A 19 11.83 3.18 -21.68
C SER A 19 13.31 2.80 -21.80
N ARG A 20 13.98 2.63 -20.66
CA ARG A 20 15.38 2.21 -20.60
C ARG A 20 15.61 0.82 -21.19
N ARG A 21 14.75 -0.16 -20.85
CA ARG A 21 14.85 -1.52 -21.38
C ARG A 21 14.53 -1.60 -22.87
N LYS A 22 13.64 -0.74 -23.37
CA LYS A 22 13.40 -0.61 -24.81
C LYS A 22 14.66 -0.15 -25.55
N PHE A 23 15.37 0.86 -25.04
CA PHE A 23 16.67 1.25 -25.59
C PHE A 23 17.66 0.08 -25.59
N ILE A 24 17.79 -0.61 -24.46
CA ILE A 24 18.72 -1.74 -24.32
C ILE A 24 18.40 -2.80 -25.37
N SER A 25 17.15 -3.25 -25.48
CA SER A 25 16.76 -4.27 -26.46
C SER A 25 17.12 -3.86 -27.89
N LEU A 26 16.81 -2.62 -28.30
CA LEU A 26 17.16 -2.12 -29.63
C LEU A 26 18.67 -2.06 -29.86
N TYR A 27 19.44 -1.69 -28.83
CA TYR A 27 20.88 -1.63 -28.92
C TYR A 27 21.51 -3.04 -28.99
N LEU A 28 20.96 -4.01 -28.27
CA LEU A 28 21.41 -5.41 -28.35
C LEU A 28 21.15 -5.99 -29.74
N GLU A 29 19.99 -5.69 -30.34
CA GLU A 29 19.69 -6.08 -31.72
C GLU A 29 20.67 -5.48 -32.73
N TYR A 30 21.06 -4.21 -32.53
CA TYR A 30 22.10 -3.54 -33.30
C TYR A 30 23.49 -4.19 -33.10
N ALA A 31 23.86 -4.49 -31.85
CA ALA A 31 25.15 -5.08 -31.51
C ALA A 31 25.30 -6.54 -31.98
N GLY A 32 24.19 -7.22 -32.27
CA GLY A 32 24.14 -8.54 -32.91
C GLY A 32 23.60 -9.65 -32.01
N SER A 33 23.39 -10.83 -32.62
CA SER A 33 22.72 -11.98 -31.97
C SER A 33 23.42 -12.46 -30.69
N ASP A 34 24.74 -12.34 -30.62
CA ASP A 34 25.53 -12.75 -29.44
C ASP A 34 25.24 -11.86 -28.23
N ALA A 35 24.95 -10.56 -28.44
CA ALA A 35 24.59 -9.63 -27.38
C ALA A 35 23.20 -9.96 -26.82
N VAL A 36 22.23 -10.18 -27.72
CA VAL A 36 20.86 -10.58 -27.36
C VAL A 36 20.86 -11.89 -26.56
N ALA A 37 21.61 -12.91 -27.01
CA ALA A 37 21.64 -14.23 -26.39
C ALA A 37 22.23 -14.23 -24.96
N LYS A 38 23.10 -13.26 -24.63
CA LYS A 38 23.81 -13.19 -23.35
C LYS A 38 23.20 -12.21 -22.35
N TRP A 39 22.27 -11.36 -22.78
CA TRP A 39 21.75 -10.27 -21.96
C TRP A 39 21.09 -10.77 -20.67
N ASP A 40 20.19 -11.75 -20.76
CA ASP A 40 19.44 -12.25 -19.60
C ASP A 40 20.37 -12.83 -18.52
N ASP A 41 21.41 -13.56 -18.93
CA ASP A 41 22.42 -14.09 -18.02
C ASP A 41 23.24 -12.97 -17.36
N CYS A 42 23.63 -11.94 -18.14
CA CYS A 42 24.33 -10.77 -17.62
C CYS A 42 23.46 -10.00 -16.61
N LEU A 43 22.19 -9.80 -16.92
CA LEU A 43 21.23 -9.10 -16.08
C LEU A 43 20.99 -9.85 -14.78
N LYS A 44 20.78 -11.17 -14.84
CA LYS A 44 20.64 -12.02 -13.65
C LYS A 44 21.87 -11.95 -12.75
N MET A 45 23.08 -11.99 -13.33
CA MET A 45 24.32 -11.86 -12.56
C MET A 45 24.49 -10.46 -11.96
N ALA A 46 24.11 -9.42 -12.69
CA ALA A 46 24.15 -8.04 -12.21
C ALA A 46 23.23 -7.84 -11.01
N PHE A 47 22.00 -8.33 -11.08
CA PHE A 47 21.07 -8.36 -9.95
C PHE A 47 21.69 -9.03 -8.71
N GLU A 48 22.22 -10.24 -8.86
CA GLU A 48 22.87 -10.96 -7.76
C GLU A 48 24.05 -10.17 -7.16
N GLN A 49 24.84 -9.51 -8.00
CA GLN A 49 25.99 -8.71 -7.58
C GLN A 49 25.57 -7.46 -6.81
N VAL A 50 24.62 -6.68 -7.34
CA VAL A 50 24.11 -5.46 -6.70
C VAL A 50 23.42 -5.79 -5.38
N MET A 51 22.58 -6.83 -5.36
CA MET A 51 21.88 -7.24 -4.13
C MET A 51 22.84 -7.74 -3.04
N LYS A 52 23.95 -8.40 -3.40
CA LYS A 52 25.01 -8.78 -2.45
C LYS A 52 25.80 -7.58 -1.93
N SER A 53 26.08 -6.59 -2.78
CA SER A 53 26.89 -5.42 -2.39
C SER A 53 26.19 -4.50 -1.40
N LEU A 54 24.86 -4.58 -1.33
CA LEU A 54 24.02 -3.79 -0.42
C LEU A 54 24.21 -4.10 1.08
N GLY A 55 25.08 -5.04 1.45
CA GLY A 55 25.73 -5.05 2.78
C GLY A 55 24.78 -5.19 3.97
N GLY A 56 23.61 -5.79 3.80
CA GLY A 56 22.62 -5.97 4.86
C GLY A 56 21.46 -4.98 4.86
N THR A 57 21.45 -4.00 3.94
CA THR A 57 20.30 -3.12 3.68
C THR A 57 19.01 -3.94 3.58
N ARG A 58 17.94 -3.55 4.28
CA ARG A 58 16.72 -4.37 4.38
C ARG A 58 15.67 -4.01 3.32
N GLN A 59 15.64 -2.75 2.92
CA GLN A 59 14.77 -2.20 1.90
C GLN A 59 15.59 -1.40 0.90
N VAL A 60 15.28 -1.55 -0.38
CA VAL A 60 15.99 -0.88 -1.47
C VAL A 60 14.96 -0.32 -2.42
N SER A 61 15.18 0.88 -2.93
CA SER A 61 14.35 1.51 -3.95
C SER A 61 14.21 0.60 -5.18
N HIS A 62 12.98 0.41 -5.65
CA HIS A 62 12.70 -0.37 -6.85
C HIS A 62 13.45 0.18 -8.06
N ASP A 63 13.27 1.47 -8.34
CA ASP A 63 13.85 2.13 -9.51
C ASP A 63 15.38 2.15 -9.47
N TRP A 64 15.96 2.41 -8.30
CA TRP A 64 17.41 2.38 -8.12
C TRP A 64 17.99 0.99 -8.40
N LEU A 65 17.36 -0.08 -7.88
CA LEU A 65 17.88 -1.44 -8.07
C LEU A 65 17.83 -1.83 -9.54
N GLU A 66 16.71 -1.58 -10.21
CA GLU A 66 16.53 -1.93 -11.62
C GLU A 66 17.52 -1.14 -12.49
N TYR A 67 17.70 0.15 -12.22
CA TYR A 67 18.69 0.98 -12.93
C TYR A 67 20.12 0.48 -12.72
N GLU A 68 20.51 0.22 -11.47
CA GLU A 68 21.87 -0.21 -11.15
C GLU A 68 22.16 -1.62 -11.69
N ALA A 69 21.17 -2.52 -11.68
CA ALA A 69 21.28 -3.83 -12.30
C ALA A 69 21.45 -3.73 -13.82
N ASP A 70 20.63 -2.92 -14.50
CA ASP A 70 20.76 -2.71 -15.95
C ASP A 70 22.14 -2.11 -16.29
N ARG A 71 22.62 -1.13 -15.52
CA ARG A 71 23.93 -0.49 -15.69
C ARG A 71 25.10 -1.47 -15.51
N VAL A 72 25.02 -2.33 -14.49
CA VAL A 72 26.05 -3.36 -14.21
C VAL A 72 26.00 -4.45 -15.29
N ALA A 73 24.81 -4.86 -15.72
CA ALA A 73 24.61 -5.84 -16.79
C ALA A 73 25.20 -5.35 -18.12
N TRP A 74 24.98 -4.09 -18.47
CA TRP A 74 25.55 -3.45 -19.65
C TRP A 74 27.08 -3.52 -19.66
N LYS A 75 27.71 -3.03 -18.58
CA LYS A 75 29.17 -3.05 -18.45
C LYS A 75 29.72 -4.47 -18.54
N LYS A 76 29.02 -5.44 -17.95
CA LYS A 76 29.43 -6.84 -17.97
C LYS A 76 29.34 -7.44 -19.37
N LEU A 77 28.20 -7.31 -20.04
CA LEU A 77 27.99 -7.86 -21.37
C LEU A 77 29.08 -7.41 -22.35
N PHE A 78 29.34 -6.10 -22.39
CA PHE A 78 30.31 -5.52 -23.33
C PHE A 78 31.77 -5.69 -22.92
N SER A 79 32.03 -6.20 -21.72
CA SER A 79 33.36 -6.73 -21.36
C SER A 79 33.58 -8.17 -21.85
N GLU A 80 32.50 -8.91 -22.14
CA GLU A 80 32.53 -10.32 -22.54
C GLU A 80 32.38 -10.56 -24.05
N ILE A 81 31.92 -9.55 -24.80
CA ILE A 81 31.82 -9.62 -26.26
C ILE A 81 32.87 -8.72 -26.91
N ALA A 82 33.29 -9.07 -28.13
CA ALA A 82 34.33 -8.34 -28.86
C ALA A 82 33.86 -7.02 -29.48
N THR A 83 32.63 -6.58 -29.16
CA THR A 83 32.00 -5.37 -29.70
C THR A 83 32.21 -4.22 -28.72
N GLU A 84 32.81 -3.13 -29.18
CA GLU A 84 32.95 -1.90 -28.42
C GLU A 84 31.59 -1.20 -28.33
N ALA A 85 31.13 -0.94 -27.11
CA ALA A 85 29.82 -0.35 -26.86
C ALA A 85 29.92 1.13 -26.55
N VAL A 86 28.80 1.84 -26.71
CA VAL A 86 28.68 3.16 -26.10
C VAL A 86 28.78 3.03 -24.58
N GLU A 87 29.40 4.03 -23.95
CA GLU A 87 29.33 4.17 -22.51
C GLU A 87 27.86 4.24 -22.08
N TRP A 88 27.56 3.69 -20.89
CA TRP A 88 26.21 3.70 -20.34
C TRP A 88 25.60 5.11 -20.42
N PRO A 89 24.55 5.34 -21.24
CA PRO A 89 24.20 6.70 -21.66
C PRO A 89 23.24 7.40 -20.71
N PHE A 90 22.77 6.70 -19.66
CA PHE A 90 21.72 7.18 -18.79
C PHE A 90 22.26 7.69 -17.47
N THR A 91 21.71 8.82 -17.02
CA THR A 91 21.91 9.33 -15.65
C THR A 91 20.56 9.29 -14.95
N ILE A 92 20.48 8.73 -13.75
CA ILE A 92 19.23 8.72 -12.98
C ILE A 92 19.08 10.06 -12.22
N PRO A 93 17.87 10.63 -12.10
CA PRO A 93 17.66 11.83 -11.29
C PRO A 93 18.09 11.64 -9.84
N SER A 94 18.45 12.76 -9.20
CA SER A 94 18.86 12.77 -7.80
C SER A 94 17.79 12.23 -6.85
N LYS A 95 16.50 12.24 -7.21
CA LYS A 95 15.45 11.62 -6.38
C LYS A 95 15.51 10.09 -6.31
N PHE A 96 16.33 9.44 -7.14
CA PHE A 96 16.42 7.98 -7.25
C PHE A 96 17.85 7.43 -7.14
N ASP A 97 18.84 8.29 -6.97
CA ASP A 97 20.27 7.95 -7.07
C ASP A 97 20.83 7.14 -5.87
N ALA A 98 19.96 6.74 -4.93
CA ALA A 98 20.37 6.03 -3.74
C ALA A 98 19.42 4.87 -3.41
N PRO A 99 19.95 3.74 -2.89
CA PRO A 99 19.14 2.57 -2.53
C PRO A 99 18.10 2.90 -1.46
N SER A 100 18.31 3.91 -0.63
CA SER A 100 17.38 4.32 0.43
C SER A 100 16.24 5.23 -0.03
N LYS A 101 16.23 5.70 -1.30
CA LYS A 101 15.20 6.61 -1.83
C LYS A 101 13.98 5.83 -2.31
N ILE A 102 13.26 5.25 -1.35
CA ILE A 102 12.10 4.38 -1.54
C ILE A 102 10.77 5.13 -1.69
N ALA A 103 10.79 6.44 -1.97
CA ALA A 103 9.59 7.25 -2.13
C ALA A 103 8.65 6.67 -3.19
N ASP A 104 9.25 6.15 -4.27
CA ASP A 104 8.55 5.51 -5.37
C ASP A 104 8.61 3.96 -5.20
N GLY A 105 8.66 3.46 -3.96
CA GLY A 105 8.48 2.05 -3.61
C GLY A 105 9.75 1.24 -3.30
N ILE A 106 9.53 0.14 -2.56
CA ILE A 106 10.54 -0.85 -2.20
C ILE A 106 10.60 -1.92 -3.30
N SER A 107 11.82 -2.30 -3.71
CA SER A 107 12.09 -3.31 -4.73
C SER A 107 11.56 -4.69 -4.35
N PRO A 108 10.56 -5.22 -5.07
CA PRO A 108 10.05 -6.57 -4.84
C PRO A 108 11.10 -7.63 -5.17
N THR A 109 11.93 -7.37 -6.20
CA THR A 109 13.07 -8.19 -6.58
C THR A 109 14.03 -8.37 -5.41
N TYR A 110 14.36 -7.28 -4.71
CA TYR A 110 15.23 -7.35 -3.53
C TYR A 110 14.58 -8.07 -2.36
N GLN A 111 13.29 -7.80 -2.11
CA GLN A 111 12.52 -8.47 -1.06
C GLN A 111 12.54 -9.99 -1.24
N ASN A 112 12.22 -10.47 -2.45
CA ASN A 112 12.26 -11.90 -2.78
C ASN A 112 13.67 -12.50 -2.64
N TRP A 113 14.68 -11.79 -3.11
CA TRP A 113 16.07 -12.22 -3.00
C TRP A 113 16.50 -12.43 -1.53
N ARG A 114 16.03 -11.54 -0.64
CA ARG A 114 16.24 -11.62 0.81
C ARG A 114 15.47 -12.78 1.43
N LEU A 115 14.18 -12.91 1.15
CA LEU A 115 13.34 -14.00 1.68
C LEU A 115 13.87 -15.38 1.29
N ALA A 116 14.25 -15.56 0.02
CA ALA A 116 14.85 -16.80 -0.46
C ALA A 116 16.16 -17.19 0.26
N ARG A 117 16.77 -16.26 1.00
CA ARG A 117 17.99 -16.43 1.78
C ARG A 117 17.75 -16.35 3.30
N GLY A 118 16.49 -16.31 3.73
CA GLY A 118 16.10 -16.17 5.13
C GLY A 118 16.49 -14.82 5.74
N LEU A 119 16.64 -13.78 4.92
CA LEU A 119 16.99 -12.43 5.34
C LEU A 119 15.71 -11.59 5.51
N ARG A 120 15.64 -10.80 6.58
CA ARG A 120 14.47 -9.96 6.91
C ARG A 120 14.31 -8.76 5.98
N ILE A 121 13.08 -8.39 5.61
CA ILE A 121 12.75 -7.23 4.76
C ILE A 121 12.54 -5.93 5.57
N CYS A 122 12.10 -6.02 6.82
CA CYS A 122 11.74 -4.86 7.64
C CYS A 122 12.62 -4.75 8.89
N ASP A 123 12.89 -3.51 9.31
CA ASP A 123 13.40 -3.19 10.63
C ASP A 123 12.22 -2.85 11.54
N VAL A 124 11.70 -3.84 12.25
CA VAL A 124 10.96 -3.53 13.47
C VAL A 124 11.91 -3.33 14.65
N GLY A 125 13.22 -3.55 14.46
CA GLY A 125 14.25 -3.54 15.50
C GLY A 125 15.25 -2.38 15.48
N HIS A 126 15.05 -1.32 14.70
CA HIS A 126 15.90 -0.11 14.76
C HIS A 126 15.34 1.00 15.67
N GLN A 127 14.17 0.80 16.27
CA GLN A 127 13.63 1.69 17.30
C GLN A 127 13.74 0.98 18.66
N ALA A 128 14.85 1.26 19.35
CA ALA A 128 15.31 0.72 20.64
C ALA A 128 15.70 -0.78 20.65
N PRO A 129 16.96 -1.16 20.97
CA PRO A 129 17.44 -2.55 20.97
C PRO A 129 16.78 -3.53 21.97
N HIS A 130 15.72 -3.14 22.70
CA HIS A 130 15.26 -3.90 23.89
C HIS A 130 13.76 -4.01 24.12
N GLN A 131 12.88 -3.46 23.28
CA GLN A 131 11.45 -3.74 23.43
C GLN A 131 11.03 -4.81 22.45
N THR A 132 11.11 -6.06 22.90
CA THR A 132 10.14 -7.05 22.41
C THR A 132 8.77 -6.44 22.65
N PRO A 133 7.92 -6.30 21.61
CA PRO A 133 6.59 -5.76 21.83
C PRO A 133 5.95 -6.59 22.92
N GLU A 134 5.63 -5.96 24.03
CA GLU A 134 4.80 -6.62 24.99
C GLU A 134 3.47 -6.89 24.29
N VAL A 135 2.94 -8.11 24.43
CA VAL A 135 1.77 -8.61 23.69
C VAL A 135 0.58 -8.70 24.65
N PRO A 136 -0.65 -8.35 24.21
CA PRO A 136 -1.84 -8.54 25.04
C PRO A 136 -2.00 -9.98 25.51
N SER A 137 -2.48 -10.16 26.75
CA SER A 137 -2.59 -11.46 27.41
C SER A 137 -3.36 -12.48 26.56
N LEU A 138 -2.67 -13.55 26.18
CA LEU A 138 -3.28 -14.65 25.43
C LEU A 138 -4.40 -15.33 26.23
N VAL A 139 -4.30 -15.37 27.56
CA VAL A 139 -5.33 -15.97 28.42
C VAL A 139 -6.63 -15.17 28.38
N GLN A 140 -6.55 -13.84 28.47
CA GLN A 140 -7.74 -12.99 28.40
C GLN A 140 -8.38 -13.03 27.02
N ARG A 141 -7.58 -12.96 25.95
CA ARG A 141 -8.04 -13.11 24.56
C ARG A 141 -8.73 -14.46 24.32
N ASN A 142 -8.12 -15.55 24.77
CA ASN A 142 -8.69 -16.90 24.66
C ASN A 142 -10.04 -17.04 25.35
N LYS A 143 -10.26 -16.34 26.46
CA LYS A 143 -11.53 -16.41 27.19
C LYS A 143 -12.68 -15.92 26.31
N VAL A 144 -12.51 -14.82 25.60
CA VAL A 144 -13.52 -14.30 24.66
C VAL A 144 -13.60 -15.17 23.41
N TRP A 145 -12.44 -15.52 22.82
CA TRP A 145 -12.36 -16.29 21.59
C TRP A 145 -13.09 -17.64 21.66
N LYS A 146 -12.93 -18.37 22.77
CA LYS A 146 -13.54 -19.70 22.94
C LYS A 146 -15.05 -19.66 23.23
N ASN A 147 -15.56 -18.51 23.64
CA ASN A 147 -16.98 -18.34 23.91
C ASN A 147 -17.80 -18.14 22.63
N ASP A 148 -17.16 -17.85 21.51
CA ASP A 148 -17.79 -17.69 20.21
C ASP A 148 -17.55 -18.95 19.35
N PRO A 149 -18.59 -19.72 19.00
CA PRO A 149 -18.45 -20.95 18.23
C PRO A 149 -18.03 -20.71 16.78
N ASP A 150 -18.17 -19.49 16.26
CA ASP A 150 -17.93 -19.16 14.85
C ASP A 150 -16.45 -18.79 14.59
N TYR A 151 -15.64 -18.63 15.63
CA TYR A 151 -14.20 -18.43 15.47
C TYR A 151 -13.47 -19.73 15.13
N PRO A 152 -12.43 -19.67 14.27
CA PRO A 152 -11.66 -20.85 13.92
C PRO A 152 -10.92 -21.40 15.15
N ARG A 153 -10.97 -22.73 15.28
CA ARG A 153 -10.22 -23.46 16.31
C ARG A 153 -8.81 -23.81 15.88
N GLU A 154 -8.61 -23.95 14.58
CA GLU A 154 -7.31 -24.18 13.98
C GLU A 154 -6.60 -22.84 13.78
N THR A 155 -5.34 -22.78 14.20
CA THR A 155 -4.49 -21.59 14.08
C THR A 155 -3.68 -21.71 12.80
N VAL A 156 -4.23 -21.22 11.70
CA VAL A 156 -3.62 -21.25 10.37
C VAL A 156 -3.65 -19.84 9.79
N ALA A 157 -2.55 -19.43 9.15
CA ALA A 157 -2.51 -18.13 8.48
C ALA A 157 -3.70 -17.99 7.51
N PRO A 158 -4.37 -16.82 7.49
CA PRO A 158 -3.95 -15.57 8.12
C PRO A 158 -4.32 -15.44 9.60
N ILE A 159 -5.24 -16.23 10.15
CA ILE A 159 -5.64 -16.13 11.57
C ILE A 159 -4.78 -17.09 12.41
N THR A 160 -3.64 -16.58 12.88
CA THR A 160 -2.61 -17.38 13.57
C THR A 160 -2.91 -17.64 15.05
N GLY A 161 -4.02 -17.11 15.56
CA GLY A 161 -4.45 -17.31 16.95
C GLY A 161 -5.59 -16.39 17.37
N PRO A 162 -6.00 -16.45 18.66
CA PRO A 162 -7.08 -15.63 19.20
C PRO A 162 -6.82 -14.14 18.99
N PHE A 163 -7.59 -13.50 18.11
CA PHE A 163 -7.40 -12.09 17.75
C PHE A 163 -5.99 -11.78 17.22
N GLN A 164 -5.45 -12.68 16.38
CA GLN A 164 -4.15 -12.55 15.74
C GLN A 164 -4.27 -12.70 14.22
N ILE A 165 -3.69 -11.77 13.46
CA ILE A 165 -3.69 -11.81 11.99
C ILE A 165 -2.28 -11.62 11.43
N ALA A 166 -1.88 -12.51 10.52
CA ALA A 166 -0.57 -12.51 9.87
C ALA A 166 -0.55 -11.60 8.64
N LEU A 167 0.39 -10.66 8.62
CA LEU A 167 0.66 -9.73 7.53
C LEU A 167 1.93 -10.16 6.78
N PRO A 168 1.87 -10.41 5.46
CA PRO A 168 3.05 -10.68 4.65
C PRO A 168 4.08 -9.56 4.72
N LEU A 169 5.37 -9.91 4.71
CA LEU A 169 6.48 -8.94 4.85
C LEU A 169 6.62 -7.93 3.71
N TRP A 170 5.92 -8.12 2.59
CA TRP A 170 5.89 -7.15 1.50
C TRP A 170 4.98 -5.96 1.79
N ILE A 171 4.03 -6.10 2.73
CA ILE A 171 3.19 -4.98 3.18
C ILE A 171 4.10 -3.92 3.80
N ASP A 172 3.81 -2.66 3.48
CA ASP A 172 4.57 -1.52 4.00
C ASP A 172 4.17 -1.22 5.45
N LEU A 173 4.66 -2.04 6.37
CA LEU A 173 4.33 -1.94 7.80
C LEU A 173 4.73 -0.58 8.39
N TYR A 174 5.77 0.05 7.84
CA TYR A 174 6.23 1.37 8.29
C TYR A 174 5.16 2.42 8.01
N ASN A 175 4.72 2.59 6.76
CA ASN A 175 3.74 3.62 6.43
C ASN A 175 2.32 3.26 6.85
N LEU A 176 2.02 1.97 6.98
CA LEU A 176 0.64 1.51 7.22
C LEU A 176 0.32 1.21 8.69
N ILE A 177 1.31 0.98 9.55
CA ILE A 177 1.06 0.58 10.96
C ILE A 177 1.87 1.41 11.94
N PHE A 178 3.18 1.51 11.74
CA PHE A 178 4.08 2.06 12.76
C PHE A 178 4.24 3.57 12.66
N GLY A 179 4.43 4.11 11.47
CA GLY A 179 4.81 5.49 11.25
C GLY A 179 6.23 5.79 11.74
N GLU A 180 6.62 7.07 11.65
CA GLU A 180 7.89 7.54 12.19
C GLU A 180 7.88 7.38 13.72
N ASN A 181 8.94 6.77 14.28
CA ASN A 181 9.07 6.52 15.72
C ASN A 181 7.86 5.85 16.40
N ASN A 182 7.17 4.92 15.72
CA ASN A 182 5.95 4.25 16.20
C ASN A 182 4.75 5.19 16.47
N GLN A 183 4.79 6.43 15.97
CA GLN A 183 3.75 7.42 16.23
C GLN A 183 2.34 6.94 15.85
N LEU A 184 2.18 6.22 14.73
CA LEU A 184 0.85 5.74 14.32
C LEU A 184 0.33 4.64 15.27
N LEU A 185 1.20 3.75 15.76
CA LEU A 185 0.79 2.71 16.70
C LEU A 185 0.47 3.29 18.09
N GLU A 186 1.25 4.29 18.52
CA GLU A 186 0.96 5.03 19.75
C GLU A 186 -0.37 5.79 19.65
N GLU A 187 -0.61 6.47 18.53
CA GLU A 187 -1.86 7.16 18.23
C GLU A 187 -3.07 6.21 18.21
N ILE A 188 -2.93 5.04 17.58
CA ILE A 188 -3.95 3.96 17.61
C ILE A 188 -4.32 3.63 19.05
N ASN A 189 -3.32 3.34 19.89
CA ASN A 189 -3.53 2.85 21.25
C ASN A 189 -3.96 3.93 22.24
N ASN A 190 -3.56 5.18 22.03
CA ASN A 190 -3.81 6.27 22.97
C ASN A 190 -5.07 7.10 22.61
N GLU A 191 -5.45 7.20 21.34
CA GLU A 191 -6.46 8.16 20.88
C GLU A 191 -7.64 7.51 20.12
N ILE A 192 -7.39 6.41 19.42
CA ILE A 192 -8.37 5.86 18.47
C ILE A 192 -9.15 4.70 19.09
N VAL A 193 -8.45 3.69 19.62
CA VAL A 193 -9.10 2.50 20.18
C VAL A 193 -9.64 2.78 21.60
N PRO A 194 -10.66 2.03 22.07
CA PRO A 194 -11.13 2.14 23.43
C PRO A 194 -10.00 1.95 24.45
N PRO A 195 -9.93 2.73 25.55
CA PRO A 195 -8.79 2.70 26.49
C PRO A 195 -8.49 1.34 27.12
N HIS A 196 -9.48 0.44 27.16
CA HIS A 196 -9.35 -0.91 27.70
C HIS A 196 -8.83 -1.94 26.69
N LEU A 197 -8.59 -1.53 25.44
CA LEU A 197 -8.05 -2.35 24.37
C LEU A 197 -6.70 -1.78 23.91
N GLU A 198 -5.93 -2.62 23.27
CA GLU A 198 -4.68 -2.25 22.64
C GLU A 198 -4.42 -3.14 21.40
N ILE A 199 -3.67 -2.60 20.45
CA ILE A 199 -3.10 -3.31 19.31
C ILE A 199 -1.58 -3.40 19.53
N SER A 200 -1.05 -4.59 19.39
CA SER A 200 0.38 -4.89 19.42
C SER A 200 0.72 -5.83 18.27
N TRP A 201 1.93 -6.36 18.27
CA TRP A 201 2.43 -7.22 17.21
C TRP A 201 3.42 -8.27 17.71
N ILE A 202 3.67 -9.29 16.88
CA ILE A 202 4.61 -10.38 17.15
C ILE A 202 5.54 -10.52 15.94
N ASP A 203 6.86 -10.49 16.21
CA ASP A 203 7.96 -10.79 15.25
C ASP A 203 8.39 -12.27 15.28
N GLY A 204 7.41 -13.18 15.30
CA GLY A 204 7.66 -14.58 15.65
C GLY A 204 7.96 -15.48 14.45
N ASP A 205 7.52 -15.06 13.27
CA ASP A 205 7.55 -15.87 12.05
C ASP A 205 8.50 -15.27 11.02
N LYS A 206 9.15 -16.13 10.23
CA LYS A 206 10.18 -15.69 9.26
C LYS A 206 9.59 -14.93 8.07
N ASP A 207 8.32 -15.18 7.76
CA ASP A 207 7.69 -14.74 6.51
C ASP A 207 6.50 -13.80 6.73
N CYS A 208 6.13 -13.51 7.99
CA CYS A 208 5.05 -12.59 8.32
C CYS A 208 5.27 -11.86 9.64
N MET A 209 4.67 -10.68 9.76
CA MET A 209 4.44 -9.99 11.04
C MET A 209 3.02 -10.29 11.49
N THR A 210 2.79 -10.64 12.76
CA THR A 210 1.41 -10.85 13.24
C THR A 210 0.94 -9.64 14.04
N LEU A 211 -0.20 -9.03 13.66
CA LEU A 211 -0.91 -8.07 14.50
C LEU A 211 -1.75 -8.79 15.55
N VAL A 212 -1.81 -8.21 16.75
CA VAL A 212 -2.53 -8.76 17.89
C VAL A 212 -3.44 -7.72 18.50
N VAL A 213 -4.73 -8.02 18.55
CA VAL A 213 -5.72 -7.19 19.26
C VAL A 213 -5.99 -7.81 20.62
N GLY A 214 -5.99 -7.02 21.69
CA GLY A 214 -6.32 -7.53 23.01
C GLY A 214 -6.65 -6.45 24.03
N PHE A 215 -6.69 -6.86 25.30
CA PHE A 215 -6.97 -5.96 26.42
C PHE A 215 -5.72 -5.20 26.83
N ASN A 216 -5.86 -3.90 27.06
CA ASN A 216 -4.79 -3.04 27.52
C ASN A 216 -4.28 -3.52 28.88
N ARG A 217 -2.96 -3.77 28.98
CA ARG A 217 -2.34 -4.35 30.18
C ARG A 217 -2.39 -3.45 31.41
N THR A 218 -2.47 -2.13 31.19
CA THR A 218 -2.53 -1.14 32.27
C THR A 218 -3.94 -1.00 32.84
N THR A 219 -4.95 -1.45 32.10
CA THR A 219 -6.35 -1.37 32.52
C THR A 219 -6.80 -2.65 33.22
N CYS A 220 -7.40 -2.51 34.41
CA CYS A 220 -8.00 -3.63 35.13
C CYS A 220 -9.41 -3.91 34.59
N VAL A 221 -9.51 -4.67 33.50
CA VAL A 221 -10.79 -5.03 32.88
C VAL A 221 -11.07 -6.52 33.02
N ASN A 222 -12.31 -6.88 33.34
CA ASN A 222 -12.76 -8.28 33.30
C ASN A 222 -13.28 -8.60 31.89
N PRO A 223 -12.63 -9.51 31.13
CA PRO A 223 -13.04 -9.83 29.76
C PRO A 223 -14.47 -10.35 29.61
N GLY A 224 -15.12 -10.80 30.69
CA GLY A 224 -16.51 -11.26 30.66
C GLY A 224 -17.52 -10.24 31.19
N SER A 225 -17.16 -8.96 31.26
CA SER A 225 -18.11 -7.88 31.60
C SER A 225 -18.88 -7.43 30.36
N GLU A 226 -20.11 -6.99 30.57
CA GLU A 226 -21.03 -6.58 29.50
C GLU A 226 -20.42 -5.44 28.65
N GLY A 227 -20.51 -5.54 27.32
CA GLY A 227 -19.96 -4.58 26.35
C GLY A 227 -18.45 -4.66 26.09
N ILE A 228 -17.66 -5.29 26.98
CA ILE A 228 -16.20 -5.46 26.79
C ILE A 228 -15.90 -6.52 25.73
N GLU A 229 -16.67 -7.61 25.70
CA GLU A 229 -16.53 -8.64 24.66
C GLU A 229 -16.86 -8.07 23.27
N ASP A 230 -17.90 -7.25 23.17
CA ASP A 230 -18.30 -6.63 21.90
C ASP A 230 -17.24 -5.65 21.40
N SER A 231 -16.63 -4.89 22.33
CA SER A 231 -15.57 -3.93 21.99
C SER A 231 -14.35 -4.59 21.36
N ILE A 232 -13.84 -5.70 21.94
CA ILE A 232 -12.69 -6.41 21.35
C ILE A 232 -13.06 -7.08 20.02
N ARG A 233 -14.28 -7.63 19.89
CA ARG A 233 -14.74 -8.23 18.62
C ARG A 233 -14.86 -7.20 17.51
N TYR A 234 -15.40 -6.02 17.80
CA TYR A 234 -15.51 -4.93 16.84
C TYR A 234 -14.15 -4.41 16.38
N LEU A 235 -13.22 -4.20 17.33
CA LEU A 235 -11.86 -3.77 16.98
C LEU A 235 -11.14 -4.83 16.14
N TRP A 236 -11.29 -6.10 16.50
CA TRP A 236 -10.75 -7.22 15.73
C TRP A 236 -11.28 -7.26 14.30
N GLN A 237 -12.60 -7.17 14.12
CA GLN A 237 -13.21 -7.13 12.78
C GLN A 237 -12.67 -5.96 11.97
N SER A 238 -12.53 -4.78 12.58
CA SER A 238 -11.97 -3.60 11.93
C SER A 238 -10.52 -3.80 11.49
N VAL A 239 -9.70 -4.45 12.32
CA VAL A 239 -8.30 -4.80 11.98
C VAL A 239 -8.24 -5.84 10.85
N VAL A 240 -9.14 -6.83 10.86
CA VAL A 240 -9.20 -7.84 9.80
C VAL A 240 -9.64 -7.23 8.47
N ASP A 241 -10.67 -6.39 8.47
CA ASP A 241 -11.13 -5.69 7.27
C ASP A 241 -10.02 -4.82 6.68
N TRP A 242 -9.28 -4.10 7.52
CA TRP A 242 -8.10 -3.35 7.09
C TRP A 242 -7.01 -4.27 6.50
N ALA A 243 -6.74 -5.42 7.11
CA ALA A 243 -5.74 -6.34 6.62
C ALA A 243 -6.11 -6.91 5.25
N ILE A 244 -7.40 -7.21 5.01
CA ILE A 244 -7.92 -7.62 3.70
C ILE A 244 -7.70 -6.51 2.66
N GLU A 245 -7.96 -5.25 3.00
CA GLU A 245 -7.66 -4.12 2.10
C GLU A 245 -6.15 -4.03 1.81
N ALA A 246 -5.31 -4.19 2.82
CA ALA A 246 -3.86 -4.17 2.67
C ALA A 246 -3.36 -5.32 1.78
N TYR A 247 -3.93 -6.53 1.90
CA TYR A 247 -3.66 -7.66 0.99
C TYR A 247 -3.95 -7.31 -0.46
N ASN A 248 -5.00 -6.54 -0.71
CA ASN A 248 -5.42 -6.09 -2.03
C ASN A 248 -4.67 -4.84 -2.53
N GLY A 249 -3.56 -4.49 -1.87
CA GLY A 249 -2.73 -3.33 -2.19
C GLY A 249 -3.30 -2.00 -1.70
N GLY A 250 -4.18 -2.02 -0.70
CA GLY A 250 -4.65 -0.82 -0.02
C GLY A 250 -3.50 -0.03 0.62
N THR A 251 -3.66 1.28 0.64
CA THR A 251 -2.61 2.24 1.02
C THR A 251 -2.95 3.06 2.27
N MET A 252 -4.18 2.91 2.77
CA MET A 252 -4.65 3.56 3.99
C MET A 252 -3.96 2.94 5.22
N SER A 253 -3.41 3.80 6.08
CA SER A 253 -2.86 3.35 7.36
C SER A 253 -3.95 2.77 8.27
N LEU A 254 -3.56 1.85 9.16
CA LEU A 254 -4.47 1.28 10.15
C LEU A 254 -5.07 2.37 11.04
N ALA A 255 -4.29 3.40 11.39
CA ALA A 255 -4.76 4.54 12.17
C ALA A 255 -5.90 5.28 11.47
N THR A 256 -5.71 5.66 10.21
CA THR A 256 -6.76 6.33 9.41
C THR A 256 -7.98 5.42 9.23
N PHE A 257 -7.77 4.13 8.95
CA PHE A 257 -8.86 3.18 8.78
C PHE A 257 -9.70 3.03 10.07
N LEU A 258 -9.05 2.93 11.23
CA LEU A 258 -9.74 2.85 12.52
C LEU A 258 -10.48 4.14 12.87
N ARG A 259 -9.95 5.32 12.49
CA ARG A 259 -10.70 6.60 12.60
C ARG A 259 -11.95 6.60 11.73
N VAL A 260 -11.84 6.13 10.50
CA VAL A 260 -13.00 5.95 9.60
C VAL A 260 -14.05 5.06 10.24
N ARG A 261 -13.64 3.93 10.82
CA ARG A 261 -14.54 3.00 11.53
C ARG A 261 -15.18 3.64 12.76
N LYS A 262 -14.43 4.42 13.53
CA LYS A 262 -14.92 5.15 14.70
C LYS A 262 -15.95 6.22 14.29
N ALA A 263 -15.65 7.00 13.26
CA ALA A 263 -16.51 8.06 12.75
C ALA A 263 -17.78 7.50 12.10
N MET A 264 -17.69 6.34 11.43
CA MET A 264 -18.82 5.71 10.76
C MET A 264 -18.94 4.22 11.12
N PRO A 265 -19.48 3.90 12.31
CA PRO A 265 -19.61 2.52 12.76
C PRO A 265 -20.51 1.72 11.82
N VAL A 266 -19.99 0.62 11.30
CA VAL A 266 -20.79 -0.28 10.47
C VAL A 266 -21.77 -1.04 11.37
N ALA A 267 -23.06 -0.97 11.06
CA ALA A 267 -24.08 -1.73 11.77
C ALA A 267 -23.80 -3.23 11.63
N HIS A 268 -23.83 -3.98 12.74
CA HIS A 268 -23.59 -5.42 12.81
C HIS A 268 -24.78 -6.22 12.25
N SER A 269 -25.17 -5.95 11.01
CA SER A 269 -26.37 -6.50 10.38
C SER A 269 -26.02 -7.60 9.37
N SER A 270 -26.29 -8.85 9.76
CA SER A 270 -26.47 -10.07 8.94
C SER A 270 -25.25 -10.66 8.20
N SER A 271 -25.15 -12.00 8.26
CA SER A 271 -24.30 -13.00 7.58
C SER A 271 -22.83 -12.68 7.23
N TYR A 272 -22.52 -11.52 6.65
CA TYR A 272 -21.18 -11.09 6.24
C TYR A 272 -20.25 -10.87 7.45
N TYR A 273 -20.79 -10.34 8.54
CA TYR A 273 -20.08 -10.15 9.82
C TYR A 273 -20.19 -11.34 10.77
N SER A 274 -20.65 -12.51 10.30
CA SER A 274 -20.44 -13.74 11.06
C SER A 274 -18.95 -14.04 11.13
N SER A 275 -18.45 -14.51 12.28
CA SER A 275 -17.02 -14.82 12.43
C SER A 275 -16.56 -15.87 11.42
N GLN A 276 -17.47 -16.75 10.98
CA GLN A 276 -17.23 -17.72 9.90
C GLN A 276 -17.07 -17.05 8.53
N GLY A 277 -17.94 -16.10 8.16
CA GLY A 277 -17.85 -15.34 6.92
C GLY A 277 -16.53 -14.58 6.84
N LEU A 278 -16.22 -13.81 7.88
CA LEU A 278 -14.96 -13.07 7.99
C LEU A 278 -13.73 -13.98 7.84
N THR A 279 -13.73 -15.13 8.52
CA THR A 279 -12.63 -16.11 8.44
C THR A 279 -12.42 -16.63 7.02
N SER A 280 -13.50 -16.95 6.31
CA SER A 280 -13.47 -17.43 4.93
C SER A 280 -12.93 -16.38 3.96
N PHE A 281 -13.43 -15.13 4.06
CA PHE A 281 -12.96 -14.02 3.24
C PHE A 281 -11.49 -13.69 3.50
N THR A 282 -11.09 -13.64 4.78
CA THR A 282 -9.69 -13.34 5.15
C THR A 282 -8.75 -14.42 4.61
N SER A 283 -9.12 -15.70 4.76
CA SER A 283 -8.32 -16.82 4.26
C SER A 283 -8.17 -16.79 2.74
N SER A 284 -9.25 -16.44 2.02
CA SER A 284 -9.24 -16.33 0.57
C SER A 284 -8.33 -15.19 0.10
N ALA A 285 -8.46 -14.00 0.70
CA ALA A 285 -7.61 -12.84 0.38
C ALA A 285 -6.12 -13.10 0.67
N TYR A 286 -5.82 -13.77 1.78
CA TYR A 286 -4.45 -14.14 2.11
C TYR A 286 -3.89 -15.17 1.13
N ALA A 287 -4.67 -16.19 0.75
CA ALA A 287 -4.26 -17.20 -0.23
C ALA A 287 -3.96 -16.58 -1.60
N GLU A 288 -4.79 -15.62 -2.05
CA GLU A 288 -4.58 -14.88 -3.30
C GLU A 288 -3.22 -14.16 -3.30
N VAL A 289 -2.93 -13.40 -2.24
CA VAL A 289 -1.65 -12.71 -2.07
C VAL A 289 -0.46 -13.67 -2.03
N GLN A 290 -0.62 -14.84 -1.41
CA GLN A 290 0.46 -15.83 -1.36
C GLN A 290 0.68 -16.50 -2.72
N SER A 291 -0.36 -16.64 -3.54
CA SER A 291 -0.28 -17.23 -4.87
C SER A 291 0.36 -16.29 -5.90
N GLU A 292 0.09 -14.98 -5.80
CA GLU A 292 0.60 -13.97 -6.74
C GLU A 292 1.15 -12.73 -6.02
N PRO A 293 2.18 -12.86 -5.16
CA PRO A 293 2.68 -11.77 -4.34
C PRO A 293 3.17 -10.58 -5.18
N MET A 294 3.75 -10.84 -6.34
CA MET A 294 4.22 -9.80 -7.26
C MET A 294 3.09 -8.95 -7.83
N TYR A 295 1.92 -9.55 -8.09
CA TYR A 295 0.75 -8.82 -8.57
C TYR A 295 0.23 -7.89 -7.47
N SER A 296 0.07 -8.38 -6.24
CA SER A 296 -0.36 -7.57 -5.09
C SER A 296 0.61 -6.43 -4.77
N ILE A 297 1.92 -6.70 -4.83
CA ILE A 297 2.94 -5.67 -4.60
C ILE A 297 2.89 -4.59 -5.68
N ARG A 298 2.80 -4.99 -6.96
CA ARG A 298 2.69 -4.05 -8.09
C ARG A 298 1.44 -3.19 -7.96
N LYS A 299 0.29 -3.81 -7.66
CA LYS A 299 -0.97 -3.09 -7.45
C LYS A 299 -0.88 -2.10 -6.29
N ALA A 300 -0.24 -2.48 -5.18
CA ALA A 300 -0.01 -1.58 -4.06
C ALA A 300 0.89 -0.40 -4.46
N HIS A 301 1.92 -0.65 -5.27
CA HIS A 301 2.83 0.37 -5.78
C HIS A 301 2.14 1.35 -6.73
N GLU A 302 1.41 0.84 -7.72
CA GLU A 302 0.62 1.64 -8.67
C GLU A 302 -0.35 2.57 -7.94
N LYS A 303 -1.10 2.04 -6.94
CA LYS A 303 -2.00 2.84 -6.10
C LYS A 303 -1.27 3.92 -5.29
N ARG A 304 -0.12 3.59 -4.68
CA ARG A 304 0.67 4.59 -3.93
C ARG A 304 1.15 5.72 -4.82
N ASN A 305 1.65 5.40 -6.01
CA ASN A 305 2.12 6.40 -6.96
C ASN A 305 0.97 7.29 -7.42
N PHE A 306 -0.17 6.69 -7.76
CA PHE A 306 -1.34 7.45 -8.19
C PHE A 306 -1.86 8.38 -7.07
N ILE A 307 -1.89 7.90 -5.82
CA ILE A 307 -2.20 8.76 -4.66
C ILE A 307 -1.17 9.89 -4.52
N ALA A 308 0.12 9.61 -4.66
CA ALA A 308 1.17 10.61 -4.53
C ALA A 308 1.06 11.70 -5.61
N GLU A 309 0.75 11.33 -6.85
CA GLU A 309 0.50 12.25 -7.97
C GLU A 309 -0.72 13.14 -7.70
N CYS A 310 -1.81 12.57 -7.18
CA CYS A 310 -3.06 13.30 -6.94
C CYS A 310 -3.04 14.13 -5.64
N ARG A 311 -2.15 13.80 -4.69
CA ARG A 311 -2.20 14.29 -3.31
C ARG A 311 -2.24 15.81 -3.20
N ALA A 312 -1.35 16.52 -3.90
CA ALA A 312 -1.23 17.97 -3.77
C ALA A 312 -2.51 18.68 -4.23
N GLU A 313 -3.04 18.31 -5.39
CA GLU A 313 -4.26 18.91 -5.94
C GLU A 313 -5.47 18.60 -5.06
N ILE A 314 -5.62 17.37 -4.59
CA ILE A 314 -6.77 16.98 -3.76
C ILE A 314 -6.71 17.67 -2.39
N LEU A 315 -5.52 17.84 -1.81
CA LEU A 315 -5.35 18.60 -0.57
C LEU A 315 -5.79 20.06 -0.74
N GLU A 316 -5.41 20.71 -1.85
CA GLU A 316 -5.86 22.07 -2.16
C GLU A 316 -7.40 22.16 -2.25
N ILE A 317 -8.05 21.15 -2.83
CA ILE A 317 -9.51 21.11 -2.94
C ILE A 317 -10.17 20.92 -1.56
N VAL A 318 -9.69 19.99 -0.73
CA VAL A 318 -10.34 19.67 0.57
C VAL A 318 -10.10 20.73 1.64
N GLU A 319 -9.12 21.62 1.45
CA GLU A 319 -8.92 22.81 2.29
C GLU A 319 -9.99 23.89 2.07
N LYS A 320 -10.75 23.83 0.97
CA LYS A 320 -11.85 24.76 0.68
C LYS A 320 -13.06 24.51 1.59
N PRO A 321 -14.00 25.47 1.69
CA PRO A 321 -15.25 25.24 2.41
C PRO A 321 -15.97 23.97 1.91
N LEU A 322 -16.51 23.17 2.85
CA LEU A 322 -17.02 21.82 2.59
C LEU A 322 -17.91 21.67 1.34
N ALA A 323 -18.82 22.61 1.11
CA ALA A 323 -19.72 22.59 -0.05
C ALA A 323 -18.97 22.79 -1.38
N GLU A 324 -17.98 23.68 -1.39
CA GLU A 324 -17.10 23.93 -2.54
C GLU A 324 -16.19 22.73 -2.78
N ALA A 325 -15.54 22.21 -1.73
CA ALA A 325 -14.69 21.03 -1.79
C ALA A 325 -15.40 19.82 -2.41
N LYS A 326 -16.62 19.49 -1.93
CA LYS A 326 -17.42 18.38 -2.50
C LYS A 326 -17.74 18.57 -3.98
N THR A 327 -18.09 19.79 -4.37
CA THR A 327 -18.46 20.11 -5.75
C THR A 327 -17.23 19.99 -6.67
N GLU A 328 -16.10 20.52 -6.24
CA GLU A 328 -14.87 20.52 -7.02
C GLU A 328 -14.22 19.12 -7.08
N LEU A 329 -14.26 18.34 -5.99
CA LEU A 329 -13.87 16.93 -6.03
C LEU A 329 -14.75 16.13 -6.98
N SER A 330 -16.08 16.33 -6.97
CA SER A 330 -16.96 15.66 -7.94
C SER A 330 -16.61 16.03 -9.39
N ARG A 331 -16.17 17.25 -9.67
CA ARG A 331 -15.65 17.61 -11.01
C ARG A 331 -14.30 16.97 -11.29
N TRP A 332 -13.43 16.89 -10.28
CA TRP A 332 -12.09 16.31 -10.40
C TRP A 332 -12.16 14.81 -10.72
N VAL A 333 -13.02 14.04 -10.06
CA VAL A 333 -13.17 12.59 -10.31
C VAL A 333 -13.72 12.27 -11.69
N LEU A 334 -14.48 13.19 -12.31
CA LEU A 334 -15.01 13.06 -13.66
C LEU A 334 -14.03 13.45 -14.76
N ARG A 335 -12.81 13.92 -14.41
CA ARG A 335 -11.77 14.18 -15.39
C ARG A 335 -11.20 12.86 -15.92
N GLY A 336 -11.19 12.68 -17.24
CA GLY A 336 -10.58 11.51 -17.88
C GLY A 336 -11.60 10.49 -18.40
N TYR A 337 -11.22 9.22 -18.42
CA TYR A 337 -12.08 8.14 -18.90
C TYR A 337 -13.08 7.71 -17.82
N SER A 338 -14.30 7.37 -18.22
CA SER A 338 -15.35 6.90 -17.29
C SER A 338 -14.97 5.65 -16.51
N SER A 339 -14.06 4.82 -17.05
CA SER A 339 -13.53 3.62 -16.38
C SER A 339 -12.65 3.92 -15.17
N GLU A 340 -12.15 5.15 -15.00
CA GLU A 340 -11.26 5.55 -13.91
C GLU A 340 -11.99 6.23 -12.74
N VAL A 341 -13.30 6.51 -12.89
CA VAL A 341 -14.06 7.32 -11.92
C VAL A 341 -14.04 6.67 -10.54
N ASP A 342 -14.29 5.36 -10.45
CA ASP A 342 -14.29 4.64 -9.17
C ASP A 342 -12.93 4.70 -8.47
N GLU A 343 -11.83 4.60 -9.22
CA GLU A 343 -10.48 4.69 -8.68
C GLU A 343 -10.17 6.10 -8.18
N ARG A 344 -10.53 7.13 -8.95
CA ARG A 344 -10.40 8.54 -8.55
C ARG A 344 -11.20 8.87 -7.30
N VAL A 345 -12.44 8.34 -7.18
CA VAL A 345 -13.27 8.50 -5.99
C VAL A 345 -12.60 7.86 -4.77
N GLN A 346 -12.05 6.65 -4.91
CA GLN A 346 -11.34 5.96 -3.84
C GLN A 346 -10.10 6.75 -3.38
N VAL A 347 -9.30 7.25 -4.32
CA VAL A 347 -8.10 8.05 -4.05
C VAL A 347 -8.44 9.38 -3.37
N ALA A 348 -9.43 10.11 -3.88
CA ALA A 348 -9.88 11.36 -3.29
C ALA A 348 -10.41 11.16 -1.87
N ARG A 349 -11.22 10.12 -1.66
CA ARG A 349 -11.71 9.73 -0.34
C ARG A 349 -10.54 9.44 0.59
N GLU A 350 -9.57 8.64 0.17
CA GLU A 350 -8.44 8.25 1.01
C GLU A 350 -7.58 9.45 1.43
N ILE A 351 -7.26 10.34 0.49
CA ILE A 351 -6.50 11.56 0.79
C ILE A 351 -7.27 12.46 1.76
N TRP A 352 -8.59 12.63 1.54
CA TRP A 352 -9.42 13.46 2.40
C TRP A 352 -9.53 12.92 3.83
N VAL A 353 -9.83 11.63 4.00
CA VAL A 353 -9.92 11.06 5.36
C VAL A 353 -8.57 10.99 6.04
N SER A 354 -7.47 10.94 5.29
CA SER A 354 -6.10 10.96 5.82
C SER A 354 -5.61 12.37 6.19
N SER A 355 -6.27 13.43 5.71
CA SER A 355 -5.87 14.82 5.98
C SER A 355 -6.49 15.42 7.24
N THR A 356 -7.38 14.68 7.92
CA THR A 356 -8.13 15.19 9.07
C THR A 356 -8.31 14.12 10.14
N THR A 357 -8.44 14.56 11.39
CA THR A 357 -8.86 13.72 12.53
C THR A 357 -10.27 14.04 13.01
N ASP A 358 -10.94 15.03 12.39
CA ASP A 358 -12.30 15.44 12.75
C ASP A 358 -13.33 14.41 12.24
N GLU A 359 -14.04 13.76 13.17
CA GLU A 359 -14.99 12.69 12.85
C GLU A 359 -16.10 13.15 11.92
N ARG A 360 -16.57 14.40 12.05
CA ARG A 360 -17.60 14.96 11.17
C ARG A 360 -17.08 15.10 9.74
N THR A 361 -15.88 15.64 9.57
CA THR A 361 -15.25 15.77 8.25
C THR A 361 -15.04 14.40 7.60
N ILE A 362 -14.63 13.40 8.37
CA ILE A 362 -14.50 12.01 7.90
C ILE A 362 -15.85 11.47 7.42
N GLN A 363 -16.92 11.65 8.19
CA GLN A 363 -18.28 11.24 7.78
C GLN A 363 -18.71 11.91 6.48
N GLU A 364 -18.45 13.21 6.34
CA GLU A 364 -18.82 13.96 5.14
C GLU A 364 -18.05 13.50 3.89
N ALA A 365 -16.78 13.13 4.04
CA ALA A 365 -15.96 12.55 2.97
C ALA A 365 -16.49 11.17 2.54
N LEU A 366 -16.90 10.33 3.50
CA LEU A 366 -17.49 9.01 3.23
C LEU A 366 -18.84 9.12 2.52
N ILE A 367 -19.74 9.98 3.03
CA ILE A 367 -21.05 10.24 2.43
C ILE A 367 -20.88 10.76 1.00
N TRP A 368 -19.93 11.66 0.77
CA TRP A 368 -19.60 12.14 -0.57
C TRP A 368 -19.17 10.99 -1.49
N SER A 369 -18.26 10.12 -1.03
CA SER A 369 -17.72 9.02 -1.85
C SER A 369 -18.73 7.93 -2.22
N TRP A 370 -19.87 7.86 -1.54
CA TRP A 370 -20.97 6.94 -1.86
C TRP A 370 -22.08 7.59 -2.68
N GLY A 371 -22.03 8.90 -2.87
CA GLY A 371 -23.02 9.66 -3.61
C GLY A 371 -22.80 9.57 -5.13
N PRO A 372 -23.83 9.88 -5.94
CA PRO A 372 -23.68 9.97 -7.38
C PRO A 372 -22.86 11.23 -7.76
N HIS A 373 -21.72 11.04 -8.42
CA HIS A 373 -20.84 12.15 -8.82
C HIS A 373 -21.29 12.84 -10.12
N ASP A 374 -22.02 12.14 -10.99
CA ASP A 374 -22.52 12.65 -12.29
C ASP A 374 -23.59 13.75 -12.17
N MET A 375 -24.20 13.91 -10.99
CA MET A 375 -25.26 14.90 -10.75
C MET A 375 -24.72 16.30 -10.38
N ALA A 376 -23.43 16.41 -10.06
CA ALA A 376 -22.82 17.66 -9.60
C ALA A 376 -22.55 18.68 -10.73
N THR A 377 -22.61 18.25 -11.99
CA THR A 377 -22.39 19.10 -13.17
C THR A 377 -23.62 19.89 -13.60
N ILE A 378 -24.84 19.43 -13.27
CA ILE A 378 -26.08 20.03 -13.81
C ILE A 378 -26.44 21.37 -13.11
N SER A 379 -25.94 21.65 -11.91
CA SER A 379 -26.31 22.87 -11.18
C SER A 379 -25.44 24.11 -11.45
N ALA A 380 -24.35 24.01 -12.23
CA ALA A 380 -23.45 25.14 -12.47
C ALA A 380 -23.61 25.81 -13.86
N GLU A 381 -24.32 25.18 -14.79
CA GLU A 381 -24.56 25.69 -16.14
C GLU A 381 -26.06 25.89 -16.38
N ASN A 382 -26.66 26.93 -15.78
CA ASN A 382 -27.89 27.56 -16.29
C ASN A 382 -28.19 28.87 -15.53
N PRO A 383 -27.55 30.00 -15.89
CA PRO A 383 -28.21 31.28 -15.70
C PRO A 383 -29.34 31.36 -16.72
N SER A 384 -30.57 31.38 -16.20
CA SER A 384 -31.82 31.64 -16.89
C SER A 384 -31.69 32.66 -18.03
N VAL A 385 -31.89 32.22 -19.27
CA VAL A 385 -32.29 33.10 -20.36
C VAL A 385 -33.76 33.40 -20.13
N GLU A 386 -34.05 34.62 -19.67
CA GLU A 386 -35.38 35.20 -19.70
C GLU A 386 -35.81 35.33 -21.16
N ASP A 387 -36.79 34.52 -21.57
CA ASP A 387 -37.51 34.65 -22.84
C ASP A 387 -38.44 35.87 -22.73
N ASP A 388 -37.91 37.03 -23.11
CA ASP A 388 -38.67 38.27 -23.28
C ASP A 388 -39.34 38.23 -24.66
N SER A 389 -40.54 37.64 -24.72
CA SER A 389 -41.40 37.68 -25.91
C SER A 389 -42.36 38.86 -25.79
N SER A 390 -41.89 40.03 -26.21
CA SER A 390 -42.73 41.19 -26.50
C SER A 390 -43.61 40.90 -27.72
N THR A 391 -44.91 40.85 -27.49
CA THR A 391 -45.96 40.98 -28.51
C THR A 391 -45.99 42.41 -29.05
N ASP A 392 -45.92 42.57 -30.37
CA ASP A 392 -46.40 43.77 -31.07
C ASP A 392 -47.52 43.37 -32.05
N GLU A 393 -48.65 44.06 -31.92
CA GLU A 393 -49.71 44.26 -32.93
C GLU A 393 -49.33 45.39 -33.91
#